data_AF-A0A2V6BG13-F1
#
_entry.id   AF-A0A2V6BG13-F1
#
_cell.length_a   1.000
_cell.length_b   1.000
_cell.length_c   1.000
_cell.angle_alpha   90.00
_cell.angle_beta   90.00
_cell.angle_gamma   90.00
#
_symmetry.space_group_name_H-M   'P 1'
#
loop_
_entity.id
_entity.type
_entity.pdbx_description
1 polymer ?
#
loop_
_entity_poly.entity_id
_entity_poly.type
_entity_poly.pdbx_seq_one_letter_code
_entity_poly.pdbx_strand_id
1 'polypeptide(L)'
;MRLTRLLRFRNAFFCLVLTATAQADWTIVSNESEPGRSGLVHRHVVLENSASRERVAADLAIFSTKSCTLRVLQNESGTDSLAEMMRGEKCLAGVNGGYFNEKFAPIGLRMANGQMIVPLQRARLITGVLLASPRGVQILRSREFSRRAGVTAAIQCGPFLVDRSQPIGGLNDSRPARRTFAATTTGNRALAGVCSDVSLA
;
A
#
# COMPACT_ATOMS: atom_id res chain seq x y z
N MET A 1 74.01 30.89 16.23
CA MET A 1 73.44 31.97 17.08
C MET A 1 72.64 32.93 16.21
N ARG A 2 71.32 32.73 16.12
CA ARG A 2 70.29 33.72 15.73
C ARG A 2 68.93 33.16 16.21
N LEU A 3 68.47 33.68 17.36
CA LEU A 3 67.06 33.80 17.77
C LEU A 3 66.30 34.54 16.64
N THR A 4 65.01 34.40 16.31
CA THR A 4 63.78 34.13 17.07
C THR A 4 62.65 34.17 16.02
N ARG A 5 61.60 33.33 16.14
CA ARG A 5 60.19 33.76 16.35
C ARG A 5 59.25 32.56 16.32
N LEU A 6 58.48 32.45 17.41
CA LEU A 6 57.29 31.62 17.58
C LEU A 6 56.26 31.89 16.48
N LEU A 7 55.55 30.84 16.07
CA LEU A 7 54.12 30.92 15.80
C LEU A 7 53.41 29.61 16.14
N ARG A 8 52.63 29.68 17.22
CA ARG A 8 51.59 28.73 17.64
C ARG A 8 50.37 28.92 16.75
N PHE A 9 49.88 27.85 16.12
CA PHE A 9 48.49 27.70 15.67
C PHE A 9 48.15 26.20 15.79
N ARG A 10 47.59 25.74 16.90
CA ARG A 10 46.17 25.77 17.34
C ARG A 10 45.30 24.82 16.49
N ASN A 11 44.91 23.73 17.14
CA ASN A 11 43.99 22.67 16.71
C ASN A 11 42.86 23.18 15.82
N ALA A 12 42.61 22.49 14.71
CA ALA A 12 41.30 22.45 14.07
C ALA A 12 41.08 21.06 13.47
N PHE A 13 40.50 20.17 14.28
CA PHE A 13 39.91 18.91 13.82
C PHE A 13 38.63 19.30 13.05
N PHE A 14 38.65 19.23 11.72
CA PHE A 14 37.44 19.40 10.91
C PHE A 14 36.74 18.05 10.79
N CYS A 15 35.85 17.73 11.75
CA CYS A 15 34.86 16.67 11.58
C CYS A 15 33.63 17.27 10.88
N LEU A 16 33.61 17.20 9.54
CA LEU A 16 32.43 17.53 8.76
C LEU A 16 31.50 16.31 8.75
N VAL A 17 30.65 16.19 9.78
CA VAL A 17 29.56 15.22 9.78
C VAL A 17 28.40 15.82 8.99
N LEU A 18 28.37 15.56 7.68
CA LEU A 18 27.18 15.78 6.85
C LEU A 18 26.18 14.66 7.13
N THR A 19 25.33 14.83 8.15
CA THR A 19 24.09 14.06 8.25
C THR A 19 23.12 14.60 7.21
N ALA A 20 23.14 14.04 6.00
CA ALA A 20 22.01 14.16 5.09
C ALA A 20 20.84 13.37 5.71
N THR A 21 20.05 14.03 6.56
CA THR A 21 18.74 13.50 6.90
C THR A 21 17.89 13.67 5.66
N ALA A 22 17.58 12.57 4.97
CA ALA A 22 16.47 12.56 4.03
C ALA A 22 15.21 12.89 4.86
N GLN A 23 14.84 14.17 4.91
CA GLN A 23 13.52 14.56 5.40
C GLN A 23 12.54 13.87 4.45
N ALA A 24 11.65 13.03 4.99
CA ALA A 24 10.51 12.61 4.20
C ALA A 24 9.72 13.88 3.88
N ASP A 25 9.48 14.16 2.59
CA ASP A 25 8.75 15.36 2.18
C ASP A 25 7.35 15.42 2.79
N TRP A 26 6.80 14.26 3.19
CA TRP A 26 5.50 14.10 3.81
C TRP A 26 5.59 13.92 5.33
N THR A 27 4.72 14.65 6.05
CA THR A 27 4.59 14.56 7.50
C THR A 27 3.16 14.21 7.91
N ILE A 28 2.99 13.49 9.01
CA ILE A 28 1.66 13.17 9.57
C ILE A 28 1.16 14.39 10.35
N VAL A 29 0.05 14.97 9.91
CA VAL A 29 -0.63 16.10 10.56
C VAL A 29 -1.65 15.62 11.59
N SER A 30 -2.41 14.58 11.26
CA SER A 30 -3.35 13.93 12.18
C SER A 30 -3.37 12.42 11.96
N ASN A 31 -3.68 11.69 13.02
CA ASN A 31 -3.75 10.23 13.03
C ASN A 31 -4.77 9.79 14.09
N GLU A 32 -5.98 9.54 13.63
CA GLU A 32 -7.10 9.10 14.46
C GLU A 32 -7.35 7.61 14.21
N SER A 33 -7.68 6.87 15.25
CA SER A 33 -7.93 5.42 15.13
C SER A 33 -9.14 5.02 15.95
N GLU A 34 -10.02 4.26 15.32
CA GLU A 34 -11.21 3.70 15.92
C GLU A 34 -11.10 2.16 15.96
N PRO A 35 -11.33 1.53 17.13
CA PRO A 35 -11.30 0.08 17.22
C PRO A 35 -12.52 -0.52 16.52
N GLY A 36 -12.27 -1.50 15.65
CA GLY A 36 -13.28 -2.36 15.05
C GLY A 36 -13.36 -3.72 15.73
N ARG A 37 -14.19 -4.61 15.16
CA ARG A 37 -14.33 -6.00 15.63
C ARG A 37 -13.10 -6.84 15.27
N SER A 38 -12.83 -7.89 16.04
CA SER A 38 -11.79 -8.89 15.76
C SER A 38 -10.38 -8.32 15.55
N GLY A 39 -10.07 -7.19 16.19
CA GLY A 39 -8.77 -6.52 16.07
C GLY A 39 -8.57 -5.77 14.75
N LEU A 40 -9.63 -5.54 13.98
CA LEU A 40 -9.66 -4.51 12.93
C LEU A 40 -9.51 -3.14 13.59
N VAL A 41 -8.76 -2.25 12.94
CA VAL A 41 -8.66 -0.84 13.29
C VAL A 41 -9.00 -0.04 12.04
N HIS A 42 -9.97 0.86 12.15
CA HIS A 42 -10.11 1.94 11.17
C HIS A 42 -9.17 3.07 11.60
N ARG A 43 -8.37 3.57 10.66
CA ARG A 43 -7.46 4.68 10.90
C ARG A 43 -7.64 5.73 9.83
N HIS A 44 -7.84 6.97 10.28
CA HIS A 44 -7.83 8.15 9.44
C HIS A 44 -6.50 8.88 9.63
N VAL A 45 -5.76 9.11 8.55
CA VAL A 45 -4.48 9.83 8.58
C VAL A 45 -4.52 10.99 7.61
N VAL A 46 -4.08 12.17 8.06
CA VAL A 46 -3.82 13.31 7.18
C VAL A 46 -2.31 13.52 7.09
N LEU A 47 -1.82 13.56 5.86
CA LEU A 47 -0.42 13.80 5.50
C LEU A 47 -0.31 15.18 4.85
N GLU A 48 0.76 15.92 5.14
CA GLU A 48 1.09 17.18 4.46
C GLU A 48 2.51 17.10 3.87
N ASN A 49 2.62 17.50 2.60
CA ASN A 49 3.90 17.69 1.94
C ASN A 49 4.49 19.05 2.35
N SER A 50 5.68 19.02 2.94
CA SER A 50 6.37 20.20 3.47
C SER A 50 6.77 21.22 2.39
N ALA A 51 7.03 20.77 1.16
CA ALA A 51 7.43 21.62 0.04
C ALA A 51 6.23 22.19 -0.73
N SER A 52 5.26 21.35 -1.09
CA SER A 52 4.10 21.76 -1.91
C SER A 52 2.89 22.23 -1.09
N ARG A 53 2.87 21.98 0.23
CA ARG A 53 1.70 22.14 1.11
C ARG A 53 0.48 21.32 0.70
N GLU A 54 0.67 20.34 -0.19
CA GLU A 54 -0.35 19.38 -0.56
C GLU A 54 -0.76 18.56 0.66
N ARG A 55 -2.07 18.30 0.80
CA ARG A 55 -2.63 17.46 1.85
C ARG A 55 -3.33 16.25 1.28
N VAL A 56 -3.01 15.08 1.84
CA VAL A 56 -3.62 13.81 1.49
C VAL A 56 -4.25 13.21 2.73
N ALA A 57 -5.54 12.87 2.64
CA ALA A 57 -6.25 12.10 3.65
C ALA A 57 -6.31 10.63 3.22
N ALA A 58 -6.11 9.71 4.15
CA ALA A 58 -6.22 8.28 3.90
C ALA A 58 -7.02 7.58 5.01
N ASP A 59 -7.97 6.74 4.59
CA ASP A 59 -8.74 5.85 5.45
C ASP A 59 -8.23 4.42 5.27
N LEU A 60 -7.85 3.80 6.39
CA LEU A 60 -7.19 2.51 6.43
C LEU A 60 -8.00 1.51 7.24
N ALA A 61 -8.26 0.34 6.67
CA ALA A 61 -8.72 -0.83 7.40
C ALA A 61 -7.52 -1.73 7.71
N ILE A 62 -6.99 -1.64 8.93
CA ILE A 62 -5.79 -2.37 9.38
C ILE A 62 -6.23 -3.59 10.20
N PHE A 63 -5.80 -4.79 9.82
CA PHE A 63 -6.22 -6.01 10.49
C PHE A 63 -5.06 -6.99 10.73
N SER A 64 -5.23 -7.83 11.75
CA SER A 64 -4.37 -8.98 11.97
C SER A 64 -4.82 -10.14 11.10
N THR A 65 -3.90 -10.73 10.33
CA THR A 65 -4.17 -11.91 9.50
C THR A 65 -4.37 -13.19 10.33
N LYS A 66 -4.22 -13.11 11.66
CA LYS A 66 -4.52 -14.20 12.59
C LYS A 66 -5.98 -14.23 13.04
N SER A 67 -6.67 -13.08 13.04
CA SER A 67 -8.04 -12.95 13.51
C SER A 67 -9.02 -12.54 12.41
N CYS A 68 -8.52 -12.05 11.28
CA CYS A 68 -9.29 -11.67 10.11
C CYS A 68 -8.77 -12.36 8.85
N THR A 69 -9.67 -12.64 7.91
CA THR A 69 -9.33 -13.17 6.59
C THR A 69 -9.58 -12.11 5.51
N LEU A 70 -8.77 -12.15 4.46
CA LEU A 70 -9.01 -11.38 3.25
C LEU A 70 -9.78 -12.26 2.25
N ARG A 71 -10.93 -11.77 1.76
CA ARG A 71 -11.74 -12.41 0.72
C ARG A 71 -11.78 -11.51 -0.51
N VAL A 72 -11.89 -12.12 -1.69
CA VAL A 72 -12.29 -11.44 -2.92
C VAL A 72 -13.73 -11.84 -3.19
N LEU A 73 -14.61 -10.87 -3.30
CA LEU A 73 -16.04 -11.09 -3.55
C LEU A 73 -16.34 -10.81 -5.04
N GLN A 74 -17.28 -11.58 -5.60
CA GLN A 74 -17.87 -11.28 -6.90
C GLN A 74 -19.24 -10.63 -6.69
N ASN A 75 -19.58 -9.64 -7.50
CA ASN A 75 -20.92 -9.06 -7.51
C ASN A 75 -21.90 -9.90 -8.35
N GLU A 76 -22.07 -11.18 -8.01
CA GLU A 76 -22.93 -12.09 -8.80
C GLU A 76 -24.41 -11.71 -8.66
N SER A 77 -24.79 -11.20 -7.49
CA SER A 77 -26.15 -10.73 -7.20
C SER A 77 -26.48 -9.36 -7.81
N GLY A 78 -25.51 -8.69 -8.44
CA GLY A 78 -25.73 -7.39 -9.08
C GLY A 78 -26.08 -6.26 -8.12
N THR A 79 -25.61 -6.30 -6.87
CA THR A 79 -25.83 -5.22 -5.89
C THR A 79 -25.25 -3.89 -6.38
N ASP A 80 -25.94 -2.80 -6.12
CA ASP A 80 -25.55 -1.47 -6.60
C ASP A 80 -24.46 -0.81 -5.75
N SER A 81 -24.20 -1.31 -4.53
CA SER A 81 -23.21 -0.72 -3.64
C SER A 81 -22.33 -1.73 -2.92
N LEU A 82 -21.05 -1.36 -2.74
CA LEU A 82 -20.10 -2.12 -1.93
C LEU A 82 -20.60 -2.31 -0.48
N ALA A 83 -21.25 -1.29 0.08
CA ALA A 83 -21.77 -1.36 1.45
C ALA A 83 -22.87 -2.42 1.61
N GLU A 84 -23.74 -2.57 0.61
CA GLU A 84 -24.75 -3.62 0.61
C GLU A 84 -24.13 -5.01 0.50
N MET A 85 -23.21 -5.21 -0.45
CA MET A 85 -22.46 -6.45 -0.57
C MET A 85 -21.75 -6.81 0.73
N MET A 86 -21.06 -5.85 1.36
CA MET A 86 -20.37 -6.07 2.63
C MET A 86 -21.32 -6.48 3.76
N ARG A 87 -22.53 -5.90 3.83
CA ARG A 87 -23.54 -6.31 4.83
C ARG A 87 -24.00 -7.74 4.58
N GLY A 88 -24.33 -8.10 3.33
CA GLY A 88 -24.75 -9.45 2.96
C GLY A 88 -23.68 -10.50 3.26
N GLU A 89 -22.42 -10.18 2.94
CA GLU A 89 -21.26 -11.05 3.15
C GLU A 89 -20.64 -10.94 4.55
N LYS A 90 -21.27 -10.18 5.46
CA LYS A 90 -20.84 -9.95 6.85
C LYS A 90 -19.37 -9.51 6.96
N CYS A 91 -18.93 -8.68 6.03
CA CYS A 91 -17.58 -8.13 6.01
C CYS A 91 -17.40 -7.06 7.09
N LEU A 92 -16.22 -7.03 7.72
CA LEU A 92 -15.88 -6.02 8.71
C LEU A 92 -15.46 -4.68 8.07
N ALA A 93 -14.81 -4.76 6.91
CA ALA A 93 -14.37 -3.63 6.08
C ALA A 93 -14.22 -4.11 4.62
N GLY A 94 -14.20 -3.18 3.67
CA GLY A 94 -14.05 -3.49 2.26
C GLY A 94 -13.74 -2.25 1.43
N VAL A 95 -13.12 -2.49 0.28
CA VAL A 95 -12.79 -1.47 -0.74
C VAL A 95 -13.05 -2.05 -2.12
N ASN A 96 -13.12 -1.20 -3.14
CA ASN A 96 -13.11 -1.66 -4.53
C ASN A 96 -11.80 -2.40 -4.84
N GLY A 97 -11.88 -3.44 -5.68
CA GLY A 97 -10.75 -4.31 -6.00
C GLY A 97 -10.10 -3.99 -7.34
N GLY A 98 -10.12 -5.00 -8.23
CA GLY A 98 -9.43 -4.97 -9.52
C GLY A 98 -10.14 -4.14 -10.58
N TYR A 99 -9.54 -4.13 -11.76
CA TYR A 99 -10.01 -3.37 -12.92
C TYR A 99 -11.02 -4.16 -13.74
N PHE A 100 -11.83 -3.43 -14.52
CA PHE A 100 -12.78 -3.96 -15.48
C PHE A 100 -12.62 -3.23 -16.81
N ASN A 101 -12.91 -3.91 -17.92
CA ASN A 101 -13.00 -3.27 -19.23
C ASN A 101 -14.37 -2.59 -19.43
N GLU A 102 -14.57 -1.96 -20.57
CA GLU A 102 -15.81 -1.24 -20.92
C GLU A 102 -17.05 -2.14 -20.97
N LYS A 103 -16.86 -3.47 -21.11
CA LYS A 103 -17.93 -4.47 -21.05
C LYS A 103 -18.12 -5.05 -19.64
N PHE A 104 -17.56 -4.41 -18.63
CA PHE A 104 -17.52 -4.87 -17.23
C PHE A 104 -16.89 -6.25 -17.03
N ALA A 105 -16.07 -6.72 -17.98
CA ALA A 105 -15.31 -7.95 -17.79
C ALA A 105 -14.05 -7.66 -16.94
N PRO A 106 -13.74 -8.50 -15.94
CA PRO A 106 -12.57 -8.32 -15.08
C PRO A 106 -11.25 -8.37 -15.86
N ILE A 107 -10.31 -7.52 -15.49
CA ILE A 107 -8.94 -7.45 -16.05
C ILE A 107 -7.95 -7.97 -15.00
N GLY A 108 -7.07 -8.88 -15.42
CA GLY A 108 -6.04 -9.50 -14.57
C GLY A 108 -6.55 -10.64 -13.68
N LEU A 109 -5.61 -11.29 -12.97
CA LEU A 109 -5.90 -12.43 -12.09
C LEU A 109 -7.03 -12.10 -11.11
N ARG A 110 -7.97 -13.03 -11.00
CA ARG A 110 -8.98 -13.02 -9.96
C ARG A 110 -9.22 -14.44 -9.46
N MET A 111 -9.08 -14.63 -8.16
CA MET A 111 -9.41 -15.87 -7.46
C MET A 111 -10.26 -15.56 -6.23
N ALA A 112 -11.32 -16.34 -6.04
CA ALA A 112 -12.19 -16.27 -4.87
C ALA A 112 -12.51 -17.70 -4.41
N ASN A 113 -12.57 -17.91 -3.09
CA ASN A 113 -12.87 -19.23 -2.48
C ASN A 113 -12.00 -20.38 -3.06
N GLY A 114 -10.73 -20.09 -3.36
CA GLY A 114 -9.77 -21.04 -3.94
C GLY A 114 -9.98 -21.35 -5.43
N GLN A 115 -11.01 -20.81 -6.06
CA GLN A 115 -11.29 -20.95 -7.48
C GLN A 115 -10.68 -19.80 -8.28
N MET A 116 -10.09 -20.13 -9.42
CA MET A 116 -9.61 -19.14 -10.37
C MET A 116 -10.75 -18.75 -11.31
N ILE A 117 -11.08 -17.46 -11.32
CA ILE A 117 -12.14 -16.87 -12.13
C ILE A 117 -11.53 -16.26 -13.39
N VAL A 118 -10.42 -15.54 -13.24
CA VAL A 118 -9.66 -14.94 -14.34
C VAL A 118 -8.18 -15.25 -14.15
N PRO A 119 -7.46 -15.68 -15.19
CA PRO A 119 -6.02 -15.95 -15.08
C PRO A 119 -5.20 -14.65 -14.97
N LEU A 120 -3.95 -14.78 -14.53
CA LEU A 120 -2.98 -13.69 -14.51
C LEU A 120 -2.78 -13.14 -15.93
N GLN A 121 -2.78 -11.82 -16.06
CA GLN A 121 -2.54 -11.15 -17.34
C GLN A 121 -1.25 -10.32 -17.29
N ARG A 122 -0.58 -10.17 -18.43
CA ARG A 122 0.56 -9.24 -18.55
C ARG A 122 0.05 -7.91 -19.07
N ALA A 123 0.13 -6.87 -18.25
CA ALA A 123 -0.13 -5.50 -18.67
C ALA A 123 0.71 -4.52 -17.86
N ARG A 124 0.98 -3.35 -18.43
CA ARG A 124 1.87 -2.33 -17.85
C ARG A 124 1.40 -1.83 -16.48
N LEU A 125 0.08 -1.75 -16.26
CA LEU A 125 -0.51 -1.20 -15.04
C LEU A 125 -0.62 -2.22 -13.90
N ILE A 126 -0.94 -3.47 -14.20
CA ILE A 126 -1.33 -4.50 -13.22
C ILE A 126 -0.12 -5.35 -12.77
N THR A 127 0.83 -4.68 -12.12
CA THR A 127 2.17 -5.24 -11.82
C THR A 127 2.27 -5.98 -10.48
N GLY A 128 1.20 -6.02 -9.68
CA GLY A 128 1.16 -6.70 -8.39
C GLY A 128 0.01 -7.67 -8.24
N VAL A 129 0.16 -8.62 -7.33
CA VAL A 129 -0.90 -9.54 -6.88
C VAL A 129 -0.99 -9.48 -5.37
N LEU A 130 -2.17 -9.10 -4.86
CA LEU A 130 -2.55 -9.27 -3.47
C LEU A 130 -3.15 -10.67 -3.31
N LEU A 131 -2.61 -11.48 -2.41
CA LEU A 131 -3.05 -12.87 -2.20
C LEU A 131 -3.34 -13.16 -0.74
N ALA A 132 -4.28 -14.06 -0.50
CA ALA A 132 -4.63 -14.59 0.80
C ALA A 132 -4.53 -16.11 0.80
N SER A 133 -4.08 -16.66 1.92
CA SER A 133 -4.02 -18.09 2.20
C SER A 133 -4.14 -18.32 3.72
N PRO A 134 -4.23 -19.57 4.21
CA PRO A 134 -4.14 -19.86 5.64
C PRO A 134 -2.84 -19.34 6.30
N ARG A 135 -1.79 -19.07 5.52
CA ARG A 135 -0.53 -18.48 6.00
C ARG A 135 -0.57 -16.96 6.14
N GLY A 136 -1.69 -16.32 5.80
CA GLY A 136 -1.87 -14.88 5.85
C GLY A 136 -1.98 -14.22 4.47
N VAL A 137 -1.78 -12.90 4.47
CA VAL A 137 -1.88 -12.04 3.28
C VAL A 137 -0.48 -11.67 2.80
N GLN A 138 -0.27 -11.70 1.49
CA GLN A 138 1.00 -11.34 0.86
C GLN A 138 0.75 -10.47 -0.37
N ILE A 139 1.76 -9.66 -0.72
CA ILE A 139 1.79 -8.92 -1.98
C ILE A 139 3.00 -9.40 -2.75
N LEU A 140 2.80 -9.84 -3.99
CA LEU A 140 3.84 -10.34 -4.89
C LEU A 140 3.90 -9.50 -6.16
N ARG A 141 5.07 -9.40 -6.80
CA ARG A 141 5.11 -8.94 -8.19
C ARG A 141 4.34 -9.93 -9.07
N SER A 142 3.68 -9.45 -10.13
CA SER A 142 2.93 -10.34 -11.03
C SER A 142 3.78 -11.48 -11.59
N ARG A 143 5.07 -11.24 -11.87
CA ARG A 143 6.02 -12.27 -12.35
C ARG A 143 6.36 -13.36 -11.31
N GLU A 144 6.19 -13.06 -10.03
CA GLU A 144 6.46 -13.98 -8.92
C GLU A 144 5.23 -14.80 -8.55
N PHE A 145 4.06 -14.40 -9.06
CA PHE A 145 2.84 -15.16 -8.87
C PHE A 145 2.94 -16.49 -9.62
N SER A 146 2.94 -17.55 -8.85
CA SER A 146 2.72 -18.92 -9.29
C SER A 146 1.49 -19.42 -8.54
N ARG A 147 0.64 -20.21 -9.21
CA ARG A 147 -0.48 -20.84 -8.52
C ARG A 147 0.08 -21.81 -7.48
N ARG A 148 -0.14 -21.50 -6.21
CA ARG A 148 0.28 -22.33 -5.06
C ARG A 148 -0.93 -23.02 -4.45
N ALA A 149 -0.73 -24.21 -3.91
CA ALA A 149 -1.75 -24.88 -3.11
C ALA A 149 -2.14 -24.01 -1.90
N GLY A 150 -3.44 -23.96 -1.60
CA GLY A 150 -3.98 -23.24 -0.44
C GLY A 150 -4.19 -21.73 -0.61
N VAL A 151 -3.99 -21.15 -1.80
CA VAL A 151 -4.43 -19.76 -2.08
C VAL A 151 -5.95 -19.73 -2.09
N THR A 152 -6.56 -18.94 -1.21
CA THR A 152 -8.01 -18.83 -1.06
C THR A 152 -8.58 -17.60 -1.79
N ALA A 153 -7.78 -16.55 -1.91
CA ALA A 153 -8.13 -15.37 -2.70
C ALA A 153 -6.88 -14.77 -3.33
N ALA A 154 -7.03 -14.20 -4.53
CA ALA A 154 -5.98 -13.45 -5.19
C ALA A 154 -6.60 -12.42 -6.13
N ILE A 155 -6.01 -11.23 -6.19
CA ILE A 155 -6.42 -10.20 -7.12
C ILE A 155 -5.20 -9.47 -7.67
N GLN A 156 -5.15 -9.32 -8.99
CA GLN A 156 -4.10 -8.57 -9.67
C GLN A 156 -4.49 -7.10 -9.79
N CYS A 157 -3.63 -6.24 -9.30
CA CYS A 157 -3.81 -4.78 -9.32
C CYS A 157 -2.47 -4.10 -9.60
N GLY A 158 -2.48 -2.78 -9.70
CA GLY A 158 -1.25 -2.01 -9.71
C GLY A 158 -1.45 -0.53 -10.01
N PRO A 159 -0.35 0.23 -10.15
CA PRO A 159 1.02 -0.28 -10.14
C PRO A 159 1.48 -0.73 -8.74
N PHE A 160 2.56 -1.50 -8.70
CA PHE A 160 3.25 -1.81 -7.46
C PHE A 160 3.90 -0.52 -6.96
N LEU A 161 3.58 -0.12 -5.72
CA LEU A 161 3.99 1.19 -5.21
C LEU A 161 5.32 1.13 -4.45
N VAL A 162 5.51 0.07 -3.66
CA VAL A 162 6.67 -0.12 -2.78
C VAL A 162 7.09 -1.58 -2.82
N ASP A 163 8.37 -1.86 -3.05
CA ASP A 163 8.94 -3.21 -3.04
C ASP A 163 10.13 -3.28 -2.09
N ARG A 164 10.09 -4.20 -1.13
CA ARG A 164 11.09 -4.34 -0.06
C ARG A 164 11.40 -3.01 0.64
N SER A 165 10.35 -2.28 0.97
CA SER A 165 10.42 -0.94 1.61
C SER A 165 11.10 0.14 0.75
N GLN A 166 11.25 -0.08 -0.55
CA GLN A 166 11.74 0.92 -1.51
C GLN A 166 10.60 1.38 -2.43
N PRO A 167 10.42 2.69 -2.64
CA PRO A 167 9.43 3.19 -3.59
C PRO A 167 9.78 2.75 -5.02
N ILE A 168 8.75 2.51 -5.83
CA ILE A 168 8.93 2.21 -7.25
C ILE A 168 9.08 3.50 -8.03
N GLY A 169 10.21 3.64 -8.73
CA GLY A 169 10.46 4.77 -9.62
C GLY A 169 9.66 4.68 -10.94
N GLY A 170 9.49 5.82 -11.60
CA GLY A 170 8.82 5.91 -12.90
C GLY A 170 7.29 5.78 -12.85
N LEU A 171 6.71 5.93 -11.65
CA LEU A 171 5.26 6.09 -11.50
C LEU A 171 4.84 7.49 -11.95
N ASN A 172 3.57 7.63 -12.32
CA ASN A 172 3.05 8.90 -12.84
C ASN A 172 2.86 9.91 -11.70
N ASP A 173 3.58 11.03 -11.77
CA ASP A 173 3.60 12.17 -10.85
C ASP A 173 2.58 13.29 -11.22
N SER A 174 1.98 13.22 -12.41
CA SER A 174 1.19 14.33 -12.99
C SER A 174 -0.33 14.14 -12.91
N ARG A 175 -0.81 12.96 -12.50
CA ARG A 175 -2.25 12.65 -12.46
C ARG A 175 -2.74 12.40 -11.04
N PRO A 176 -3.26 13.44 -10.35
CA PRO A 176 -4.00 13.28 -9.11
C PRO A 176 -5.28 12.46 -9.34
N ALA A 177 -5.55 11.51 -8.45
CA ALA A 177 -6.83 10.81 -8.37
C ALA A 177 -6.96 10.09 -7.04
N ARG A 178 -8.20 9.87 -6.57
CA ARG A 178 -8.46 8.95 -5.45
C ARG A 178 -7.89 7.58 -5.76
N ARG A 179 -7.20 6.99 -4.78
CA ARG A 179 -6.56 5.67 -4.94
C ARG A 179 -7.10 4.70 -3.91
N THR A 180 -7.18 3.45 -4.33
CA THR A 180 -7.35 2.30 -3.44
C THR A 180 -6.06 1.50 -3.47
N PHE A 181 -5.56 1.11 -2.30
CA PHE A 181 -4.31 0.38 -2.18
C PHE A 181 -4.41 -0.68 -1.09
N ALA A 182 -3.44 -1.60 -1.12
CA ALA A 182 -3.25 -2.58 -0.06
C ALA A 182 -1.77 -2.60 0.32
N ALA A 183 -1.50 -2.88 1.59
CA ALA A 183 -0.15 -3.06 2.08
C ALA A 183 -0.07 -4.21 3.07
N THR A 184 1.13 -4.75 3.22
CA THR A 184 1.48 -5.73 4.24
C THR A 184 2.71 -5.24 4.99
N THR A 185 2.87 -5.70 6.22
CA THR A 185 4.09 -5.43 7.00
C THR A 185 4.85 -6.74 7.21
N THR A 186 6.05 -6.68 7.80
CA THR A 186 6.81 -7.88 8.19
C THR A 186 6.12 -8.71 9.29
N GLY A 187 5.07 -8.16 9.92
CA GLY A 187 4.25 -8.87 10.89
C GLY A 187 3.01 -9.52 10.29
N ASN A 188 2.13 -10.03 11.16
CA ASN A 188 0.84 -10.60 10.76
C ASN A 188 -0.22 -9.53 10.53
N ARG A 189 0.15 -8.40 9.92
CA ARG A 189 -0.77 -7.28 9.65
C ARG A 189 -0.83 -6.98 8.16
N ALA A 190 -2.04 -6.76 7.71
CA ALA A 190 -2.33 -6.26 6.39
C ALA A 190 -3.29 -5.07 6.50
N LEU A 191 -3.35 -4.27 5.44
CA LEU A 191 -4.32 -3.20 5.32
C LEU A 191 -4.85 -3.11 3.90
N ALA A 192 -6.08 -2.63 3.80
CA ALA A 192 -6.63 -2.01 2.60
C ALA A 192 -6.92 -0.55 2.94
N GLY A 193 -6.66 0.35 2.00
CA GLY A 193 -6.83 1.78 2.22
C GLY A 193 -7.38 2.48 1.00
N VAL A 194 -8.02 3.62 1.24
CA VAL A 194 -8.38 4.60 0.23
C VAL A 194 -7.74 5.93 0.59
N CYS A 195 -7.33 6.71 -0.39
CA CYS A 195 -6.85 8.06 -0.17
C CYS A 195 -7.54 9.07 -1.08
N SER A 196 -7.50 10.34 -0.66
CA SER A 196 -7.87 11.49 -1.48
C SER A 196 -6.99 11.60 -2.72
N ASP A 197 -7.25 12.61 -3.55
CA ASP A 197 -6.52 12.79 -4.79
C ASP A 197 -5.02 12.98 -4.53
N VAL A 198 -4.22 12.09 -5.13
CA VAL A 198 -2.75 12.13 -5.12
C VAL A 198 -2.21 11.45 -6.37
N SER A 199 -1.05 11.92 -6.85
CA SER A 199 -0.26 11.22 -7.87
C SER A 199 0.30 9.89 -7.32
N LEU A 200 0.96 9.12 -8.18
CA LEU A 200 1.59 7.85 -7.78
C LEU A 200 3.08 8.00 -7.42
N ALA A 201 3.67 9.16 -7.70
CA ALA A 201 5.03 9.57 -7.38
C ALA A 201 5.01 10.96 -6.76
#